data_AF-A0A5N5PX13-F1
#
_entry.id   AF-A0A5N5PX13-F1
#
_cell.length_a   1.000
_cell.length_b   1.000
_cell.length_c   1.000
_cell.angle_alpha   90.00
_cell.angle_beta   90.00
_cell.angle_gamma   90.00
#
_symmetry.space_group_name_H-M   'P 1'
#
loop_
_entity.id
_entity.type
_entity.pdbx_description
1 polymer ?
#
loop_
_entity_poly.entity_id
_entity_poly.type
_entity_poly.pdbx_seq_one_letter_code
_entity_poly.pdbx_strand_id
1 'polypeptide(L)'
;MERGGGRHGSGAATEVWSYRKETGAILEKYLHLRETMRDYVRGLMKEASEKGTPLIRTLVFEFPDDKVAWDLEDEYMFGDKYLVYPVLYPGSRKRTVYFLAGANQKAIDGGEVFEGGSSREVEAPL
;
A
#
# COMPACT_ATOMS: atom_id res chain seq x y z
N MET A 1 -4.79 -32.05 -7.57
CA MET A 1 -4.13 -30.74 -7.50
C MET A 1 -4.84 -29.95 -6.42
N GLU A 2 -4.34 -29.90 -5.19
CA GLU A 2 -5.02 -29.16 -4.13
C GLU A 2 -4.02 -28.81 -3.04
N ARG A 3 -4.14 -27.59 -2.50
CA ARG A 3 -3.30 -26.98 -1.45
C ARG A 3 -2.16 -26.11 -1.96
N GLY A 4 -2.52 -25.08 -2.74
CA GLY A 4 -1.87 -23.78 -2.61
C GLY A 4 -2.54 -23.03 -1.46
N GLY A 5 -1.78 -22.70 -0.42
CA GLY A 5 -2.25 -22.00 0.78
C GLY A 5 -1.22 -22.15 1.88
N GLY A 6 -0.36 -21.15 2.05
CA GLY A 6 0.65 -21.14 3.10
C GLY A 6 -0.02 -21.24 4.47
N ARG A 7 0.15 -22.37 5.17
CA ARG A 7 -0.32 -22.52 6.55
C ARG A 7 0.48 -21.57 7.44
N HIS A 8 -0.16 -20.52 7.93
CA HIS A 8 0.39 -19.70 9.00
C HIS A 8 0.44 -20.53 10.30
N GLY A 9 1.58 -20.55 10.98
CA GLY A 9 1.90 -21.54 12.02
C GLY A 9 1.13 -21.44 13.35
N SER A 10 0.24 -20.45 13.53
CA SER A 10 -0.40 -20.19 14.83
C SER A 10 -1.68 -20.98 15.10
N GLY A 11 -2.23 -21.71 14.12
CA GLY A 11 -3.46 -22.51 14.29
C GLY A 11 -4.73 -21.70 14.62
N ALA A 12 -4.63 -20.38 14.75
CA ALA A 12 -5.76 -19.48 14.92
C ALA A 12 -6.51 -19.30 13.59
N ALA A 13 -7.81 -19.01 13.69
CA ALA A 13 -8.59 -18.63 12.52
C ALA A 13 -8.06 -17.30 11.94
N THR A 14 -7.86 -17.25 10.62
CA THR A 14 -7.34 -16.07 9.88
C THR A 14 -8.36 -15.48 8.92
N GLU A 15 -9.57 -16.02 8.92
CA GLU A 15 -10.66 -15.56 8.07
C GLU A 15 -11.23 -14.24 8.58
N VAL A 16 -11.72 -13.38 7.69
CA VAL A 16 -12.22 -12.04 8.05
C VAL A 16 -13.31 -12.09 9.13
N TRP A 17 -14.20 -13.09 9.05
CA TRP A 17 -15.29 -13.30 10.01
C TRP A 17 -14.85 -13.87 11.36
N SER A 18 -13.58 -14.24 11.52
CA SER A 18 -13.03 -14.71 12.80
C SER A 18 -12.58 -13.58 13.71
N TYR A 19 -12.46 -12.35 13.18
CA TYR A 19 -12.09 -11.16 13.93
C TYR A 19 -13.30 -10.51 14.63
N ARG A 20 -13.04 -9.62 15.59
CA ARG A 20 -14.07 -8.80 16.23
C ARG A 20 -14.81 -7.96 15.18
N LYS A 21 -16.06 -7.61 15.45
CA LYS A 21 -16.94 -6.90 14.50
C LYS A 21 -16.31 -5.61 13.97
N GLU A 22 -15.63 -4.83 14.81
CA GLU A 22 -14.99 -3.58 14.38
C GLU A 22 -13.86 -3.86 13.37
N THR A 23 -12.97 -4.79 13.70
CA THR A 23 -11.85 -5.20 12.83
C THR A 23 -12.36 -5.87 11.55
N GLY A 24 -13.38 -6.71 11.65
CA GLY A 24 -13.99 -7.40 10.50
C GLY A 24 -14.54 -6.40 9.47
N ALA A 25 -15.21 -5.33 9.91
CA ALA A 25 -15.72 -4.30 9.02
C ALA A 25 -14.60 -3.53 8.29
N ILE A 26 -13.48 -3.26 8.97
CA ILE A 26 -12.30 -2.63 8.36
C ILE A 26 -11.69 -3.56 7.30
N LEU A 27 -11.51 -4.84 7.63
CA LEU A 27 -10.98 -5.84 6.70
C LEU A 27 -11.88 -6.03 5.48
N GLU A 28 -13.19 -6.10 5.67
CA GLU A 28 -14.19 -6.20 4.60
C GLU A 28 -14.10 -5.00 3.64
N LYS A 29 -14.00 -3.77 4.18
CA LYS A 29 -13.78 -2.55 3.38
C LYS A 29 -12.54 -2.68 2.48
N TYR A 30 -11.42 -3.16 3.01
CA TYR A 30 -10.19 -3.32 2.23
C TYR A 30 -10.25 -4.51 1.25
N LEU A 31 -10.99 -5.58 1.55
CA LEU A 31 -11.29 -6.64 0.58
C LEU A 31 -12.06 -6.07 -0.62
N HIS A 32 -13.10 -5.28 -0.38
CA HIS A 32 -13.85 -4.62 -1.46
C HIS A 32 -12.96 -3.66 -2.25
N LEU A 33 -12.13 -2.87 -1.59
CA LEU A 33 -11.16 -2.00 -2.27
C LEU A 33 -10.26 -2.83 -3.20
N ARG A 34 -9.69 -3.93 -2.70
CA ARG A 34 -8.85 -4.82 -3.52
C ARG A 34 -9.60 -5.37 -4.73
N GLU A 35 -10.88 -5.71 -4.59
CA GLU A 35 -11.70 -6.18 -5.70
C GLU A 35 -11.94 -5.07 -6.73
N THR A 36 -12.16 -3.81 -6.30
CA THR A 36 -12.27 -2.68 -7.25
C THR A 36 -10.96 -2.43 -8.01
N MET A 37 -9.81 -2.80 -7.44
CA MET A 37 -8.49 -2.68 -8.07
C MET A 37 -8.14 -3.87 -8.98
N ARG A 38 -9.02 -4.87 -9.13
CA ARG A 38 -8.72 -6.13 -9.82
C ARG A 38 -8.16 -5.94 -11.23
N ASP A 39 -8.73 -5.04 -12.01
CA ASP A 39 -8.29 -4.81 -13.40
C ASP A 39 -6.94 -4.08 -13.45
N TYR A 40 -6.69 -3.14 -12.53
CA TYR A 40 -5.39 -2.51 -12.35
C TYR A 40 -4.31 -3.57 -12.00
N VAL A 41 -4.59 -4.43 -11.02
CA VAL A 41 -3.66 -5.48 -10.61
C VAL A 41 -3.38 -6.46 -11.75
N ARG A 42 -4.39 -6.83 -12.55
CA ARG A 42 -4.19 -7.66 -13.75
C ARG A 42 -3.27 -7.00 -14.77
N GLY A 43 -3.40 -5.68 -14.96
CA GLY A 43 -2.49 -4.90 -15.79
C GLY A 43 -1.05 -5.00 -15.30
N LEU A 44 -0.83 -4.81 -14.00
CA LEU A 44 0.50 -4.95 -13.39
C LEU A 44 1.06 -6.37 -13.52
N MET A 45 0.23 -7.40 -13.34
CA MET A 45 0.65 -8.80 -13.51
C MET A 45 1.08 -9.11 -14.95
N LYS A 46 0.38 -8.54 -15.94
CA LYS A 46 0.76 -8.65 -17.34
C LYS A 46 2.11 -7.97 -17.59
N GLU A 47 2.28 -6.75 -17.08
CA GLU A 47 3.55 -6.02 -17.20
C GLU A 47 4.72 -6.79 -16.56
N ALA A 48 4.49 -7.36 -15.37
CA ALA A 48 5.47 -8.21 -14.69
C ALA A 48 5.85 -9.44 -15.52
N SER A 49 4.89 -10.07 -16.18
CA SER A 49 5.15 -11.23 -17.05
C SER A 49 5.90 -10.87 -18.33
N GLU A 50 5.67 -9.68 -18.90
CA GLU A 50 6.24 -9.26 -20.18
C GLU A 50 7.61 -8.60 -20.03
N LYS A 51 7.80 -7.80 -18.98
CA LYS A 51 8.96 -6.92 -18.79
C LYS A 51 9.77 -7.24 -17.53
N GLY A 52 9.24 -8.06 -16.63
CA GLY A 52 9.86 -8.31 -15.32
C GLY A 52 9.66 -7.16 -14.32
N THR A 53 8.80 -6.18 -14.61
CA THR A 53 8.54 -5.06 -13.69
C THR A 53 7.86 -5.58 -12.41
N PRO A 54 8.38 -5.28 -11.20
CA PRO A 54 7.74 -5.71 -9.97
C PRO A 54 6.42 -4.95 -9.72
N LEU A 55 5.48 -5.59 -9.02
CA LEU A 55 4.22 -4.97 -8.61
C LEU A 55 4.41 -4.03 -7.41
N ILE A 56 5.27 -4.43 -6.48
CA ILE A 56 5.73 -3.58 -5.38
C ILE A 56 7.07 -3.01 -5.81
N ARG A 57 7.12 -1.71 -6.05
CA ARG A 57 8.26 -1.00 -6.60
C ARG A 57 8.89 -0.15 -5.49
N THR A 58 10.21 -0.15 -5.43
CA THR A 58 10.95 0.75 -4.54
C THR A 58 10.76 2.19 -5.02
N LEU A 59 10.88 3.17 -4.12
CA LEU A 59 10.69 4.57 -4.49
C LEU A 59 11.72 5.02 -5.52
N VAL A 60 12.98 4.59 -5.37
CA VAL A 60 14.07 4.82 -6.33
C VAL A 60 13.76 4.28 -7.73
N PHE A 61 12.96 3.22 -7.85
CA PHE A 61 12.61 2.67 -9.15
C PHE A 61 11.76 3.64 -9.99
N GLU A 62 10.89 4.41 -9.34
CA GLU A 62 10.00 5.39 -9.99
C GLU A 62 10.56 6.82 -9.93
N PHE A 63 11.31 7.16 -8.87
CA PHE A 63 11.81 8.51 -8.57
C PHE A 63 13.33 8.49 -8.33
N PRO A 64 14.16 8.15 -9.34
CA PRO A 64 15.60 8.04 -9.17
C PRO A 64 16.30 9.37 -8.84
N ASP A 65 15.71 10.49 -9.28
CA ASP A 65 16.26 11.84 -9.08
C ASP A 65 15.98 12.40 -7.67
N ASP A 66 15.04 11.80 -6.95
CA ASP A 66 14.72 12.21 -5.58
C ASP A 66 15.67 11.52 -4.61
N LYS A 67 16.63 12.29 -4.08
CA LYS A 67 17.64 11.76 -3.14
C LYS A 67 17.02 11.22 -1.86
N VAL A 68 15.88 11.77 -1.42
CA VAL A 68 15.21 11.30 -0.20
C VAL A 68 14.62 9.91 -0.41
N ALA A 69 14.15 9.61 -1.62
CA ALA A 69 13.60 8.30 -1.98
C ALA A 69 14.60 7.14 -1.82
N TRP A 70 15.90 7.42 -1.79
CA TRP A 70 16.96 6.42 -1.59
C TRP A 70 17.09 5.94 -0.15
N ASP A 71 16.75 6.79 0.82
CA ASP A 71 16.90 6.52 2.25
C ASP A 71 15.58 6.07 2.91
N LEU A 72 14.47 6.10 2.17
CA LEU A 72 13.15 5.73 2.67
C LEU A 72 12.92 4.22 2.59
N GLU A 73 12.66 3.59 3.74
CA GLU A 73 12.46 2.14 3.87
C GLU A 73 11.00 1.75 4.17
N ASP A 74 10.18 2.72 4.61
CA ASP A 74 8.85 2.50 5.16
C ASP A 74 7.73 3.04 4.23
N GLU A 75 8.05 3.27 2.96
CA GLU A 75 7.16 3.73 1.90
C GLU A 75 7.45 2.98 0.60
N TYR A 76 6.42 2.71 -0.22
CA TYR A 76 6.62 2.02 -1.49
C TYR A 76 5.55 2.35 -2.52
N MET A 77 5.87 2.10 -3.79
CA MET A 77 4.94 2.22 -4.91
C MET A 77 4.27 0.88 -5.19
N PHE A 78 2.94 0.87 -5.26
CA PHE A 78 2.15 -0.26 -5.73
C PHE A 78 1.74 -0.05 -7.19
N GLY A 79 2.53 -0.64 -8.07
CA GLY A 79 2.56 -0.33 -9.49
C GLY A 79 3.06 1.08 -9.76
N ASP A 80 2.57 1.69 -10.83
CA ASP A 80 2.91 3.04 -11.27
C ASP A 80 2.02 4.13 -10.64
N LYS A 81 0.92 3.75 -9.99
CA LYS A 81 -0.14 4.70 -9.60
C LYS A 81 -0.25 5.01 -8.11
N TYR A 82 -0.02 4.03 -7.24
CA TYR A 82 -0.36 4.15 -5.81
C TYR A 82 0.90 4.23 -4.96
N LEU A 83 1.07 5.32 -4.22
CA LEU A 83 2.09 5.45 -3.18
C LEU A 83 1.49 5.01 -1.83
N VAL A 84 2.16 4.09 -1.14
CA VAL A 84 1.63 3.44 0.06
C VAL A 84 2.50 3.77 1.28
N TYR A 85 1.81 4.21 2.34
CA TYR A 85 2.39 4.61 3.62
C TYR A 85 1.90 3.66 4.76
N PRO A 86 2.51 2.48 4.94
CA PRO A 86 2.06 1.49 5.93
C PRO A 86 2.22 1.96 7.38
N VAL A 87 1.21 1.76 8.25
CA VAL A 87 1.38 1.97 9.70
C VAL A 87 2.05 0.73 10.31
N LEU A 88 3.30 0.88 10.76
CA LEU A 88 4.13 -0.25 11.19
C LEU A 88 4.05 -0.56 12.69
N TYR A 89 3.57 0.37 13.50
CA TYR A 89 3.60 0.26 14.97
C TYR A 89 2.19 0.17 15.57
N PRO A 90 1.95 -0.76 16.52
CA PRO A 90 0.68 -0.86 17.23
C PRO A 90 0.33 0.43 17.98
N GLY A 91 -0.93 0.84 17.89
CA GLY A 91 -1.42 2.04 18.59
C GLY A 91 -1.14 3.37 17.89
N SER A 92 -0.31 3.39 16.84
CA SER A 92 -0.11 4.59 16.03
C SER A 92 -1.42 5.03 15.37
N ARG A 93 -1.70 6.34 15.43
CA ARG A 93 -2.86 6.98 14.80
C ARG A 93 -2.47 8.10 13.85
N LYS A 94 -1.18 8.36 13.73
CA LYS A 94 -0.57 9.37 12.86
C LYS A 94 0.79 8.88 12.41
N ARG A 95 1.27 9.41 11.30
CA ARG A 95 2.61 9.15 10.80
C ARG A 95 3.11 10.36 10.02
N THR A 96 4.40 10.68 10.20
CA THR A 96 5.10 11.61 9.30
C THR A 96 5.44 10.86 8.02
N VAL A 97 4.98 11.39 6.90
CA VAL A 97 5.20 10.82 5.56
C VAL A 97 5.95 11.80 4.70
N TYR A 98 6.76 11.29 3.78
CA TYR A 98 7.39 12.10 2.75
C TYR A 98 6.60 12.00 1.45
N PHE A 99 6.29 13.15 0.87
CA PHE A 99 5.68 13.23 -0.44
C PHE A 99 6.79 13.37 -1.47
N LEU A 100 6.91 12.39 -2.37
CA LEU A 100 8.00 12.32 -3.36
C LEU A 100 8.04 13.59 -4.22
N ALA A 101 9.24 14.09 -4.48
CA ALA A 101 9.42 15.24 -5.35
C ALA A 101 9.04 14.91 -6.81
N GLY A 102 8.68 15.93 -7.58
CA GLY A 102 8.40 15.81 -9.01
C GLY A 102 6.94 15.52 -9.38
N ALA A 103 6.08 15.18 -8.41
CA ALA A 103 4.64 15.09 -8.62
C ALA A 103 3.87 15.49 -7.36
N ASN A 104 2.64 15.97 -7.55
CA ASN A 104 1.70 16.14 -6.44
C ASN A 104 0.99 14.82 -6.18
N GLN A 105 0.85 14.44 -4.92
CA GLN A 105 0.18 13.22 -4.50
C GLN A 105 -1.22 13.56 -4.03
N LYS A 106 -2.21 12.76 -4.43
CA LYS A 106 -3.59 12.96 -4.03
C LYS A 106 -4.05 11.82 -3.13
N ALA A 107 -4.77 12.15 -2.06
CA ALA A 107 -5.42 11.16 -1.23
C ALA A 107 -6.36 10.25 -2.05
N ILE A 108 -6.34 8.96 -1.76
CA ILE A 108 -7.07 7.94 -2.54
C ILE A 108 -8.59 8.11 -2.50
N ASP A 109 -9.11 8.70 -1.42
CA ASP A 109 -10.53 9.00 -1.23
C ASP A 109 -10.99 10.27 -1.96
N GLY A 110 -10.09 10.90 -2.73
CA GLY A 110 -10.39 12.11 -3.47
C GLY A 110 -10.19 13.39 -2.67
N GLY A 111 -9.68 13.29 -1.43
CA GLY A 111 -9.46 14.41 -0.51
C GLY A 111 -8.27 15.30 -0.88
N GLU A 112 -7.42 15.56 0.11
CA GLU A 112 -6.32 16.53 0.02
C GLU A 112 -5.31 16.18 -1.08
N VAL A 113 -4.73 17.23 -1.66
CA VAL A 113 -3.59 17.15 -2.57
C VAL A 113 -2.37 17.65 -1.83
N PHE A 114 -1.33 16.84 -1.78
CA PHE A 114 -0.07 17.09 -1.13
C PHE A 114 0.97 17.50 -2.18
N GLU A 115 1.74 18.53 -1.84
CA GLU A 115 2.85 18.98 -2.67
C GLU A 115 4.05 18.06 -2.49
N GLY A 116 4.59 17.57 -3.61
CA GLY A 116 5.80 16.76 -3.63
C GLY A 116 7.02 17.51 -3.09
N GLY A 117 7.98 16.76 -2.57
CA GLY A 117 9.21 17.28 -1.96
C GLY A 117 9.04 17.77 -0.51
N SER A 118 7.90 17.45 0.13
CA SER A 118 7.59 17.90 1.49
C SER A 118 7.25 16.75 2.42
N SER A 119 7.54 16.90 3.71
CA SER A 119 7.07 15.97 4.74
C SER A 119 5.90 16.56 5.50
N ARG A 120 4.87 15.75 5.79
CA ARG A 120 3.77 16.15 6.69
C ARG A 120 3.37 15.02 7.61
N GLU A 121 2.83 15.39 8.76
CA GLU A 121 2.12 14.46 9.64
C GLU A 121 0.71 14.22 9.07
N VAL A 122 0.36 12.96 8.84
CA VAL A 122 -0.92 12.53 8.29
C VAL A 122 -1.63 11.64 9.31
N GLU A 123 -2.94 11.82 9.42
CA GLU A 123 -3.80 10.99 10.26
C GLU A 123 -3.95 9.57 9.68
N ALA A 124 -3.83 8.57 10.55
CA ALA A 124 -3.97 7.16 10.23
C ALA A 124 -4.98 6.52 11.21
N PRO A 125 -6.29 6.74 11.01
CA PRO A 125 -7.32 6.16 11.86
C PRO A 125 -7.33 4.63 11.78
N LEU A 126 -7.90 3.99 12.80
CA LEU A 126 -8.05 2.53 12.87
C LEU A 126 -9.14 2.04 11.89
#